data_AF-A0A662VKT0-F1
#
_entry.id   AF-A0A662VKT0-F1
#
_cell.length_a   1.000
_cell.length_b   1.000
_cell.length_c   1.000
_cell.angle_alpha   90.00
_cell.angle_beta   90.00
_cell.angle_gamma   90.00
#
_symmetry.space_group_name_H-M   'P 1'
#
loop_
_entity.id
_entity.type
_entity.pdbx_description
1 polymer ?
#
loop_
_entity_poly.entity_id
_entity_poly.type
_entity_poly.pdbx_seq_one_letter_code
_entity_poly.pdbx_strand_id
1 'polypeptide(L)' 'MGKRIISQNRGKGTPTYTAPSHKYKADIRHLKFSAEPIAARIVDIEHDPARN' A
#
# COMPACT_ATOMS: atom_id res chain seq x y z
N MET A 1 -7.80 2.38 -37.28
CA MET A 1 -8.26 2.62 -35.89
C MET A 1 -7.18 2.11 -34.95
N GLY A 2 -6.63 2.95 -34.07
CA GLY A 2 -5.46 2.61 -33.24
C GLY A 2 -5.79 1.73 -32.04
N LYS A 3 -4.80 0.99 -31.53
CA LYS A 3 -4.90 0.30 -30.23
C LYS A 3 -4.89 1.33 -29.09
N ARG A 4 -5.41 0.93 -27.93
CA ARG A 4 -5.39 1.75 -26.71
C ARG A 4 -3.96 2.04 -26.24
N ILE A 5 -3.77 3.22 -25.65
CA ILE A 5 -2.52 3.58 -24.97
C ILE A 5 -2.37 2.82 -23.65
N ILE A 6 -1.14 2.66 -23.18
CA ILE A 6 -0.83 1.86 -21.97
C ILE A 6 -1.53 2.39 -20.72
N SER A 7 -1.67 3.72 -20.56
CA SER A 7 -2.36 4.32 -19.41
C SER A 7 -3.84 3.91 -19.33
N GLN A 8 -4.53 3.80 -20.47
CA GLN A 8 -5.90 3.29 -20.53
C GLN A 8 -6.00 1.82 -20.12
N ASN A 9 -4.96 1.01 -20.40
CA ASN A 9 -4.92 -0.38 -19.97
C ASN A 9 -4.59 -0.51 -18.48
N ARG A 10 -3.74 0.37 -17.93
CA ARG A 10 -3.43 0.45 -16.50
C ARG A 10 -4.65 0.81 -15.66
N GLY A 11 -5.44 1.80 -16.10
CA GLY A 11 -6.64 2.24 -15.39
C GLY A 11 -7.73 1.17 -15.23
N LYS A 12 -7.65 0.06 -15.97
CA LYS A 12 -8.57 -1.08 -15.82
C LYS A 12 -8.24 -1.99 -14.65
N GLY A 13 -7.03 -1.92 -14.08
CA GLY A 13 -6.62 -2.77 -12.97
C GLY A 13 -6.52 -4.26 -13.33
N THR A 14 -6.10 -4.59 -14.57
CA THR A 14 -5.82 -5.98 -14.94
C THR A 14 -4.60 -6.51 -14.16
N PRO A 15 -4.47 -7.83 -13.93
CA PRO A 15 -3.41 -8.42 -13.10
C PRO A 15 -1.98 -7.99 -13.49
N THR A 16 -1.75 -7.66 -14.76
CA THR A 16 -0.47 -7.14 -15.28
C THR A 16 -0.05 -5.80 -14.66
N TYR A 17 -1.01 -4.96 -14.28
CA TYR A 17 -0.76 -3.60 -13.78
C TYR A 17 -1.16 -3.42 -12.31
N THR A 18 -1.77 -4.44 -11.71
CA THR A 18 -2.21 -4.43 -10.31
C THR A 18 -1.08 -4.91 -9.42
N ALA A 19 -0.88 -4.25 -8.28
CA ALA A 19 0.14 -4.65 -7.32
C ALA A 19 -0.19 -5.99 -6.64
N PRO A 20 0.82 -6.78 -6.24
CA PRO A 20 0.61 -8.04 -5.52
C PRO A 20 0.22 -7.76 -4.05
N SER A 21 -1.00 -7.26 -3.83
CA SER A 21 -1.50 -6.81 -2.52
C SER A 21 -1.48 -7.91 -1.45
N HIS A 22 -1.57 -9.18 -1.83
CA HIS A 22 -1.45 -10.32 -0.93
C HIS A 22 -0.06 -10.47 -0.28
N LYS A 23 0.96 -9.77 -0.81
CA LYS A 23 2.31 -9.74 -0.22
C LYS A 23 2.51 -8.58 0.74
N TYR A 24 1.55 -7.68 0.85
CA TYR A 24 1.66 -6.50 1.71
C TYR A 24 1.45 -6.91 3.17
N LYS A 25 2.33 -6.43 4.06
CA LYS A 25 2.26 -6.78 5.48
C LYS A 25 1.20 -5.98 6.24
N ALA A 26 1.17 -4.66 6.07
CA ALA A 26 0.28 -3.81 6.82
C ALA A 26 -0.02 -2.49 6.09
N ASP A 27 -1.18 -1.92 6.40
CA ASP A 27 -1.55 -0.56 6.02
C ASP A 27 -1.14 0.40 7.16
N ILE A 28 0.10 0.90 7.10
CA ILE A 28 0.69 1.75 8.15
C ILE A 28 0.06 3.14 8.08
N ARG A 29 -0.67 3.51 9.14
CA ARG A 29 -1.36 4.80 9.28
C ARG A 29 -1.06 5.45 10.62
N HIS A 30 -1.16 6.77 10.67
CA HIS A 30 -1.18 7.49 11.95
C HIS A 30 -2.42 7.08 12.75
N LEU A 31 -2.23 6.99 14.07
CA LEU A 31 -3.34 6.83 15.00
C LEU A 31 -4.29 8.03 14.86
N LYS A 32 -5.59 7.78 15.04
CA LYS A 32 -6.59 8.85 15.03
C LYS A 32 -6.29 9.83 16.18
N PHE A 33 -6.59 11.11 15.95
CA PHE A 33 -6.41 12.13 16.97
C PHE A 33 -7.23 11.78 18.22
N SER A 34 -6.53 11.70 19.34
CA SER A 34 -7.08 11.59 20.69
C SER A 34 -6.80 12.89 21.42
N ALA A 35 -7.68 13.30 22.34
CA ALA A 35 -7.41 14.43 23.23
C ALA A 35 -6.29 14.13 24.24
N GLU A 36 -5.98 12.84 24.43
CA GLU A 36 -5.00 12.37 25.40
C GLU A 36 -3.66 12.00 24.74
N PRO A 37 -2.52 12.21 25.44
CA PRO A 37 -1.22 11.78 24.95
C PRO A 37 -1.15 10.25 24.87
N ILE A 38 -0.68 9.74 23.73
CA ILE A 38 -0.53 8.30 23.49
C ILE A 38 0.91 7.90 23.78
N ALA A 39 1.11 6.98 24.72
CA ALA A 39 2.39 6.32 24.94
C ALA A 39 2.41 4.97 24.22
N ALA A 40 3.49 4.70 23.48
CA ALA A 40 3.70 3.43 22.78
C ALA A 40 5.16 2.97 22.97
N ARG A 41 5.37 1.66 22.87
CA ARG A 41 6.70 1.03 22.91
C ARG A 41 6.93 0.27 21.62
N ILE A 42 8.14 0.36 21.08
CA ILE A 42 8.56 -0.44 19.93
C ILE A 42 8.71 -1.89 20.39
N VAL A 43 7.98 -2.80 19.76
CA VAL A 43 7.99 -4.24 20.08
C VAL A 43 8.98 -5.00 19.19
N ASP A 44 9.03 -4.66 17.89
CA ASP A 44 9.89 -5.33 16.92
C ASP A 44 10.17 -4.42 15.71
N ILE A 45 11.16 -4.81 14.90
CA ILE A 45 11.53 -4.16 13.64
C ILE A 45 11.49 -5.21 12.53
N GLU A 46 10.59 -5.01 11.56
CA GLU A 46 10.42 -5.93 10.45
C GLU A 46 10.64 -5.27 9.09
N HIS A 47 11.08 -6.08 8.11
CA HIS A 47 11.14 -5.68 6.71
C HIS A 47 9.74 -5.70 6.06
N ASP A 48 9.37 -4.62 5.36
CA ASP A 48 8.14 -4.52 4.56
C ASP A 48 8.43 -4.77 3.06
N PRO A 49 7.96 -5.90 2.48
CA PRO A 49 8.16 -6.24 1.08
C PRO A 49 7.55 -5.24 0.09
N ALA A 50 6.59 -4.41 0.52
CA ALA A 50 5.93 -3.43 -0.34
C ALA A 50 6.78 -2.18 -0.61
N ARG A 51 7.85 -1.96 0.16
CA ARG A 51 8.62 -0.70 0.22
C ARG A 51 10.14 -0.90 0.09
N ASN A 52 10.57 -2.08 -0.40
CA ASN A 52 11.97 -2.47 -0.55
C ASN A 52 12.72 -1.62 -1.59
#